data_AF-A0A7X8ZF06-F1
#
_entry.id   AF-A0A7X8ZF06-F1
#
_cell.length_a   1.000
_cell.length_b   1.000
_cell.length_c   1.000
_cell.angle_alpha   90.00
_cell.angle_beta   90.00
_cell.angle_gamma   90.00
#
_symmetry.space_group_name_H-M   'P 1'
#
loop_
_entity.id
_entity.type
_entity.pdbx_description
1 polymer ?
#
loop_
_entity_poly.entity_id
_entity_poly.type
_entity_poly.pdbx_seq_one_letter_code
_entity_poly.pdbx_strand_id
1 'polypeptide(L)'
;MTFVDDLLAGPRGRRLLLEFALASDSRMGEGALHHAVFHAGHHLDPDKERISFFTIGGTGRDSPTRPVVSAEAVAEKIAVVPLAEPTAELLREVLQISVEQAMYWQRPEGTDALAATGPVLAQLRRVAEHLAGTSAVAWWAQDVPLDSQWCVRWREGAIAFPRVSRTLSTWREKIHELETRLMGTGREYNDEWWSTPPFSLCASTRELPNGTPAGLHGVEDTSGPENAWAHRIIPPADARIFTISGAEAWAELCGRFPLEVTAQNQNQWQQTTGYIAKWVIPDYAQVAQHYDAVHLSVRGYLATAGRAVPADDDHAALLAGWNPDETFWLTDKLSTTGTPVT
;
A
#
# COMPACT_ATOMS: atom_id res chain seq x y z
N MET A 1 17.25 8.29 -3.70
CA MET A 1 17.25 6.94 -4.31
C MET A 1 16.76 7.00 -5.76
N THR A 2 17.10 6.01 -6.59
CA THR A 2 16.57 5.91 -7.97
C THR A 2 15.17 5.30 -7.97
N PHE A 3 14.39 5.46 -9.05
CA PHE A 3 13.08 4.80 -9.19
C PHE A 3 13.17 3.28 -9.05
N VAL A 4 14.22 2.68 -9.61
CA VAL A 4 14.49 1.24 -9.52
C VAL A 4 14.72 0.82 -8.07
N ASP A 5 15.55 1.56 -7.34
CA ASP A 5 15.85 1.22 -5.95
C ASP A 5 14.62 1.38 -5.05
N ASP A 6 13.80 2.40 -5.31
CA ASP A 6 12.54 2.61 -4.58
C ASP A 6 11.57 1.44 -4.73
N LEU A 7 11.37 0.93 -5.95
CA LEU A 7 10.51 -0.23 -6.18
C LEU A 7 11.04 -1.50 -5.50
N LEU A 8 12.35 -1.65 -5.35
CA LEU A 8 12.94 -2.81 -4.69
C LEU A 8 12.95 -2.68 -3.15
N ALA A 9 12.88 -1.45 -2.62
CA ALA A 9 13.03 -1.17 -1.21
C ALA A 9 11.83 -1.68 -0.37
N GLY A 10 10.61 -1.44 -0.85
CA GLY A 10 9.38 -1.77 -0.14
C GLY A 10 8.77 -3.13 -0.55
N PRO A 11 8.04 -3.82 0.34
CA PRO A 11 7.34 -5.04 -0.01
C PRO A 11 6.30 -4.85 -1.13
N ARG A 12 5.58 -3.71 -1.15
CA ARG A 12 4.60 -3.41 -2.22
C ARG A 12 5.28 -3.22 -3.58
N GLY A 13 6.37 -2.49 -3.65
CA GLY A 13 7.16 -2.36 -4.87
C GLY A 13 7.65 -3.72 -5.40
N ARG A 14 8.19 -4.58 -4.53
CA ARG A 14 8.63 -5.93 -4.91
C ARG A 14 7.47 -6.80 -5.39
N ARG A 15 6.30 -6.69 -4.73
CA ARG A 15 5.10 -7.41 -5.14
C ARG A 15 4.65 -6.97 -6.53
N LEU A 16 4.56 -5.66 -6.79
CA LEU A 16 4.23 -5.12 -8.11
C LEU A 16 5.18 -5.65 -9.21
N LEU A 17 6.49 -5.70 -8.94
CA LEU A 17 7.48 -6.23 -9.89
C LEU A 17 7.28 -7.72 -10.16
N LEU A 18 6.98 -8.51 -9.13
CA LEU A 18 6.72 -9.94 -9.28
C LEU A 18 5.43 -10.19 -10.07
N GLU A 19 4.36 -9.44 -9.78
CA GLU A 19 3.09 -9.53 -10.51
C GLU A 19 3.26 -9.12 -11.99
N PHE A 20 4.09 -8.12 -12.28
CA PHE A 20 4.42 -7.77 -13.65
C PHE A 20 5.14 -8.91 -14.39
N ALA A 21 6.07 -9.61 -13.73
CA ALA A 21 6.74 -10.77 -14.31
C ALA A 21 5.76 -11.94 -14.54
N LEU A 22 4.83 -12.18 -13.61
CA LEU A 22 3.78 -13.19 -13.74
C LEU A 22 2.81 -12.89 -14.89
N ALA A 23 2.35 -11.64 -14.99
CA ALA A 23 1.50 -11.19 -16.07
C ALA A 23 2.23 -11.27 -17.43
N SER A 24 3.54 -10.99 -17.45
CA SER A 24 4.36 -11.13 -18.66
C SER A 24 4.50 -12.60 -19.10
N ASP A 25 4.78 -13.52 -18.16
CA ASP A 25 4.85 -14.96 -18.43
C ASP A 25 3.52 -15.51 -18.96
N SER A 26 2.41 -15.02 -18.41
CA SER A 26 1.07 -15.46 -18.82
C SER A 26 0.69 -15.01 -20.23
N ARG A 27 1.23 -13.86 -20.69
CA ARG A 27 0.94 -13.29 -22.01
C ARG A 27 1.93 -13.73 -23.08
N MET A 28 3.19 -13.92 -22.72
CA MET A 28 4.30 -14.09 -23.65
C MET A 28 5.09 -15.39 -23.46
N GLY A 29 4.88 -16.08 -22.34
CA GLY A 29 5.60 -17.28 -21.94
C GLY A 29 4.72 -18.53 -21.90
N GLU A 30 5.16 -19.51 -21.12
CA GLU A 30 4.50 -20.82 -20.97
C GLU A 30 3.63 -20.90 -19.69
N GLY A 31 3.57 -19.83 -18.89
CA GLY A 31 2.84 -19.81 -17.62
C GLY A 31 3.53 -20.60 -16.48
N ALA A 32 4.78 -21.02 -16.68
CA ALA A 32 5.54 -21.84 -15.75
C ALA A 32 6.02 -21.06 -14.50
N LEU A 33 6.09 -19.73 -14.56
CA LEU A 33 6.49 -18.88 -13.43
C LEU A 33 5.42 -18.88 -12.34
N HIS A 34 4.14 -18.87 -12.71
CA HIS A 34 3.02 -18.83 -11.76
C HIS A 34 3.04 -20.04 -10.81
N HIS A 35 3.20 -21.26 -11.37
CA HIS A 35 3.33 -22.47 -10.56
C HIS A 35 4.55 -22.45 -9.63
N ALA A 36 5.70 -21.94 -10.12
CA ALA A 36 6.92 -21.86 -9.33
C ALA A 36 6.78 -20.90 -8.14
N VAL A 37 6.23 -19.70 -8.38
CA VAL A 37 5.95 -18.69 -7.36
C VAL A 37 4.97 -19.23 -6.33
N PHE A 38 3.89 -19.87 -6.77
CA PHE A 38 2.89 -20.45 -5.87
C PHE A 38 3.49 -21.49 -4.91
N HIS A 39 4.27 -22.45 -5.43
CA HIS A 39 4.87 -23.49 -4.60
C HIS A 39 5.96 -22.96 -3.68
N ALA A 40 6.83 -22.06 -4.17
CA ALA A 40 7.89 -21.46 -3.36
C ALA A 40 7.31 -20.53 -2.27
N GLY A 41 6.32 -19.70 -2.63
CA GLY A 41 5.62 -18.83 -1.70
C GLY A 41 4.96 -19.62 -0.59
N HIS A 42 4.19 -20.66 -0.92
CA HIS A 42 3.57 -21.53 0.10
C HIS A 42 4.60 -22.15 1.07
N HIS A 43 5.80 -22.51 0.60
CA HIS A 43 6.83 -23.06 1.49
C HIS A 43 7.33 -22.04 2.52
N LEU A 44 7.41 -20.78 2.11
CA LEU A 44 7.85 -19.64 2.92
C LEU A 44 6.73 -19.04 3.78
N ASP A 45 5.48 -19.42 3.55
CA ASP A 45 4.34 -18.88 4.27
C ASP A 45 4.37 -19.30 5.75
N PRO A 46 4.30 -18.35 6.70
CA PRO A 46 4.32 -18.66 8.12
C PRO A 46 3.08 -19.43 8.59
N ASP A 47 1.97 -19.35 7.86
CA ASP A 47 0.69 -19.98 8.14
C ASP A 47 0.36 -21.12 7.16
N LYS A 48 1.37 -21.68 6.47
CA LYS A 48 1.21 -22.74 5.45
C LYS A 48 0.38 -23.96 5.88
N GLU A 49 0.29 -24.26 7.17
CA GLU A 49 -0.52 -25.36 7.70
C GLU A 49 -2.03 -25.05 7.74
N ARG A 50 -2.43 -23.77 7.59
CA ARG A 50 -3.84 -23.33 7.58
C ARG A 50 -4.48 -23.44 6.18
N ILE A 51 -3.68 -23.55 5.13
CA ILE A 51 -4.15 -23.64 3.74
C ILE A 51 -4.23 -25.12 3.33
N SER A 52 -5.46 -25.60 3.12
CA SER A 52 -5.73 -26.96 2.64
C SER A 52 -5.80 -26.99 1.11
N PHE A 53 -5.00 -27.83 0.47
CA PHE A 53 -5.05 -28.06 -0.98
C PHE A 53 -6.15 -29.06 -1.31
N PHE A 54 -7.07 -28.69 -2.20
CA PHE A 54 -7.97 -29.65 -2.84
C PHE A 54 -7.45 -29.98 -4.23
N THR A 55 -6.94 -31.19 -4.42
CA THR A 55 -6.69 -31.73 -5.76
C THR A 55 -8.01 -32.28 -6.30
N ILE A 56 -8.55 -31.68 -7.36
CA ILE A 56 -9.67 -32.27 -8.10
C ILE A 56 -9.15 -33.55 -8.78
N GLY A 57 -9.61 -34.72 -8.32
CA GLY A 57 -9.43 -35.99 -9.03
C GLY A 57 -8.56 -37.08 -8.38
N GLY A 58 -8.21 -36.99 -7.08
CA GLY A 58 -7.42 -38.03 -6.41
C GLY A 58 -8.23 -38.91 -5.45
N THR A 59 -8.60 -40.13 -5.86
CA THR A 59 -9.06 -41.18 -4.93
C THR A 59 -7.84 -41.91 -4.37
N GLY A 60 -7.19 -41.38 -3.34
CA GLY A 60 -5.99 -42.03 -2.79
C GLY A 60 -5.58 -41.48 -1.43
N ARG A 61 -5.26 -42.39 -0.51
CA ARG A 61 -4.91 -42.14 0.91
C ARG A 61 -3.45 -41.71 1.12
N ASP A 62 -2.72 -41.43 0.05
CA ASP A 62 -1.36 -40.90 0.08
C ASP A 62 -1.42 -39.40 -0.22
N SER A 63 -0.95 -38.59 0.72
CA SER A 63 -0.73 -37.16 0.44
C SER A 63 0.37 -37.08 -0.64
N PRO A 64 0.10 -36.54 -1.84
CA PRO A 64 1.13 -36.43 -2.85
C PRO A 64 2.33 -35.65 -2.30
N THR A 65 3.55 -36.16 -2.53
CA THR A 65 4.79 -35.44 -2.20
C THR A 65 4.78 -34.12 -2.96
N ARG A 66 4.62 -33.03 -2.22
CA ARG A 66 4.52 -31.68 -2.79
C ARG A 66 5.88 -31.32 -3.42
N PRO A 67 5.92 -30.78 -4.65
CA PRO A 67 7.17 -30.29 -5.21
C PRO A 67 7.67 -29.11 -4.37
N VAL A 68 8.90 -29.23 -3.86
CA VAL A 68 9.59 -28.12 -3.17
C VAL A 68 10.29 -27.30 -4.25
N VAL A 69 9.80 -26.09 -4.49
CA VAL A 69 10.42 -25.12 -5.40
C VAL A 69 11.21 -24.12 -4.57
N SER A 70 12.49 -23.95 -4.87
CA SER A 70 13.35 -22.99 -4.14
C SER A 70 13.25 -21.58 -4.72
N ALA A 71 13.74 -20.59 -3.96
CA ALA A 71 13.81 -19.21 -4.42
C ALA A 71 14.74 -19.06 -5.63
N GLU A 72 15.81 -19.85 -5.71
CA GLU A 72 16.73 -19.89 -6.86
C GLU A 72 16.02 -20.37 -8.12
N ALA A 73 15.20 -21.43 -8.02
CA ALA A 73 14.44 -21.94 -9.16
C ALA A 73 13.40 -20.92 -9.67
N VAL A 74 12.81 -20.12 -8.78
CA VAL A 74 11.94 -18.99 -9.17
C VAL A 74 12.76 -17.89 -9.85
N ALA A 75 13.91 -17.53 -9.27
CA ALA A 75 14.80 -16.51 -9.83
C ALA A 75 15.28 -16.88 -11.24
N GLU A 76 15.68 -18.14 -11.48
CA GLU A 76 16.06 -18.64 -12.81
C GLU A 76 14.96 -18.42 -13.86
N LYS A 77 13.68 -18.57 -13.47
CA LYS A 77 12.53 -18.32 -14.34
C LYS A 77 12.32 -16.83 -14.59
N ILE A 78 12.40 -15.98 -13.56
CA ILE A 78 12.29 -14.51 -13.71
C ILE A 78 13.43 -13.98 -14.59
N ALA A 79 14.62 -14.58 -14.54
CA ALA A 79 15.77 -14.16 -15.34
C ALA A 79 15.50 -14.28 -16.85
N VAL A 80 14.71 -15.28 -17.26
CA VAL A 80 14.49 -15.60 -18.69
C VAL A 80 13.10 -15.25 -19.21
N VAL A 81 12.14 -14.91 -18.33
CA VAL A 81 10.79 -14.55 -18.76
C VAL A 81 10.83 -13.35 -19.72
N PRO A 82 10.20 -13.42 -20.90
CA PRO A 82 10.01 -12.25 -21.75
C PRO A 82 9.14 -11.22 -21.02
N LEU A 83 9.59 -9.97 -20.94
CA LEU A 83 8.81 -8.90 -20.30
C LEU A 83 7.87 -8.26 -21.32
N ALA A 84 6.59 -8.19 -20.98
CA ALA A 84 5.59 -7.53 -21.82
C ALA A 84 5.85 -6.02 -21.89
N GLU A 85 5.27 -5.35 -22.89
CA GLU A 85 5.27 -3.88 -22.93
C GLU A 85 4.51 -3.31 -21.70
N PRO A 86 5.06 -2.35 -20.95
CA PRO A 86 4.41 -1.81 -19.76
C PRO A 86 3.33 -0.79 -20.13
N THR A 87 2.18 -1.28 -20.58
CA THR A 87 1.01 -0.44 -20.88
C THR A 87 0.36 0.11 -19.61
N ALA A 88 -0.40 1.20 -19.73
CA ALA A 88 -1.10 1.79 -18.59
C ALA A 88 -2.11 0.82 -17.96
N GLU A 89 -2.77 -0.01 -18.77
CA GLU A 89 -3.73 -1.02 -18.31
C GLU A 89 -3.05 -2.11 -17.49
N LEU A 90 -1.95 -2.67 -18.01
CA LEU A 90 -1.20 -3.70 -17.31
C LEU A 90 -0.62 -3.17 -16.00
N LEU A 91 -0.02 -1.96 -16.02
CA LEU A 91 0.54 -1.36 -14.82
C LEU A 91 -0.52 -1.07 -13.75
N ARG A 92 -1.73 -0.68 -14.15
CA ARG A 92 -2.86 -0.51 -13.24
C ARG A 92 -3.28 -1.84 -12.63
N GLU A 93 -3.40 -2.90 -13.43
CA GLU A 93 -3.75 -4.25 -12.97
C GLU A 93 -2.77 -4.77 -11.92
N VAL A 94 -1.46 -4.71 -12.17
CA VAL A 94 -0.47 -5.23 -11.22
C VAL A 94 -0.30 -4.34 -9.99
N LEU A 95 -0.55 -3.02 -10.13
CA LEU A 95 -0.63 -2.12 -8.98
C LEU A 95 -1.82 -2.48 -8.10
N GLN A 96 -2.99 -2.71 -8.69
CA GLN A 96 -4.19 -3.13 -7.98
C GLN A 96 -3.93 -4.41 -7.17
N ILE A 97 -3.38 -5.45 -7.82
CA ILE A 97 -3.05 -6.71 -7.13
C ILE A 97 -2.07 -6.47 -5.98
N SER A 98 -1.04 -5.65 -6.18
CA SER A 98 -0.08 -5.34 -5.11
C SER A 98 -0.72 -4.63 -3.91
N VAL A 99 -1.72 -3.78 -4.16
CA VAL A 99 -2.43 -3.02 -3.13
C VAL A 99 -3.44 -3.90 -2.40
N GLU A 100 -4.20 -4.73 -3.10
CA GLU A 100 -5.19 -5.65 -2.52
C GLU A 100 -4.56 -6.72 -1.60
N GLN A 101 -3.28 -7.05 -1.84
CA GLN A 101 -2.52 -8.02 -1.03
C GLN A 101 -1.78 -7.36 0.14
N ALA A 102 -2.09 -6.11 0.47
CA ALA A 102 -1.42 -5.37 1.54
C ALA A 102 -2.02 -5.70 2.91
N MET A 103 -1.29 -6.44 3.74
CA MET A 103 -1.77 -6.92 5.04
C MET A 103 -0.86 -6.46 6.18
N TYR A 104 -1.15 -5.30 6.80
CA TYR A 104 -0.28 -4.69 7.84
C TYR A 104 -0.62 -5.10 9.28
N TRP A 105 -1.41 -6.16 9.45
CA TRP A 105 -1.80 -6.72 10.75
C TRP A 105 -1.32 -8.15 10.98
N GLN A 106 -0.52 -8.68 10.05
CA GLN A 106 0.02 -10.03 10.12
C GLN A 106 1.45 -10.08 9.55
N ARG A 107 2.09 -11.25 9.67
CA ARG A 107 3.38 -11.50 9.02
C ARG A 107 3.23 -11.45 7.49
N PRO A 108 4.30 -11.07 6.76
CA PRO A 108 4.29 -11.12 5.30
C PRO A 108 3.86 -12.50 4.79
N GLU A 109 2.97 -12.51 3.81
CA GLU A 109 2.58 -13.77 3.16
C GLU A 109 3.75 -14.38 2.40
N GLY A 110 3.62 -15.67 2.09
CA GLY A 110 4.69 -16.44 1.45
C GLY A 110 5.25 -15.81 0.17
N THR A 111 4.40 -15.19 -0.65
CA THR A 111 4.82 -14.52 -1.90
C THR A 111 5.63 -13.25 -1.64
N ASP A 112 5.29 -12.47 -0.63
CA ASP A 112 6.05 -11.28 -0.24
C ASP A 112 7.39 -11.67 0.41
N ALA A 113 7.38 -12.75 1.20
CA ALA A 113 8.60 -13.34 1.75
C ALA A 113 9.52 -13.85 0.63
N LEU A 114 8.96 -14.53 -0.38
CA LEU A 114 9.69 -14.97 -1.58
C LEU A 114 10.31 -13.79 -2.34
N ALA A 115 9.54 -12.74 -2.58
CA ALA A 115 10.00 -11.54 -3.28
C ALA A 115 11.13 -10.81 -2.54
N ALA A 116 11.21 -10.96 -1.22
CA ALA A 116 12.29 -10.42 -0.38
C ALA A 116 13.57 -11.27 -0.35
N THR A 117 13.56 -12.49 -0.91
CA THR A 117 14.76 -13.34 -0.94
C THR A 117 15.84 -12.75 -1.87
N GLY A 118 17.11 -12.91 -1.51
CA GLY A 118 18.25 -12.41 -2.30
C GLY A 118 18.23 -12.82 -3.77
N PRO A 119 18.02 -14.12 -4.11
CA PRO A 119 17.95 -14.57 -5.50
C PRO A 119 16.83 -13.92 -6.31
N VAL A 120 15.61 -13.84 -5.75
CA VAL A 120 14.46 -13.23 -6.45
C VAL A 120 14.64 -11.72 -6.58
N LEU A 121 15.06 -11.05 -5.52
CA LEU A 121 15.31 -9.60 -5.51
C LEU A 121 16.31 -9.18 -6.60
N ALA A 122 17.37 -9.97 -6.79
CA ALA A 122 18.36 -9.72 -7.84
C ALA A 122 17.73 -9.73 -9.25
N GLN A 123 16.74 -10.60 -9.48
CA GLN A 123 16.07 -10.71 -10.78
C GLN A 123 14.92 -9.70 -10.95
N LEU A 124 14.26 -9.30 -9.85
CA LEU A 124 13.26 -8.22 -9.88
C LEU A 124 13.86 -6.87 -10.32
N ARG A 125 15.18 -6.66 -10.14
CA ARG A 125 15.86 -5.45 -10.63
C ARG A 125 15.71 -5.26 -12.14
N ARG A 126 15.84 -6.32 -12.93
CA ARG A 126 15.61 -6.28 -14.39
C ARG A 126 14.20 -5.81 -14.73
N VAL A 127 13.20 -6.27 -13.96
CA VAL A 127 11.81 -5.87 -14.15
C VAL A 127 11.64 -4.39 -13.81
N ALA A 128 12.24 -3.92 -12.71
CA ALA A 128 12.20 -2.53 -12.31
C ALA A 128 12.86 -1.60 -13.34
N GLU A 129 14.00 -2.00 -13.90
CA GLU A 129 14.69 -1.28 -14.98
C GLU A 129 13.84 -1.21 -16.26
N HIS A 130 13.15 -2.29 -16.59
CA HIS A 130 12.19 -2.32 -17.70
C HIS A 130 11.03 -1.34 -17.50
N LEU A 131 10.47 -1.28 -16.27
CA LEU A 131 9.42 -0.30 -15.93
C LEU A 131 9.95 1.14 -15.92
N ALA A 132 11.18 1.36 -15.47
CA ALA A 132 11.79 2.69 -15.45
C ALA A 132 11.94 3.31 -16.85
N GLY A 133 11.97 2.49 -17.90
CA GLY A 133 12.10 2.92 -19.29
C GLY A 133 10.81 3.42 -19.95
N THR A 134 9.64 3.24 -19.33
CA THR A 134 8.35 3.65 -19.91
C THR A 134 7.86 5.00 -19.37
N SER A 135 7.19 5.78 -20.21
CA SER A 135 6.48 6.99 -19.76
C SER A 135 5.21 6.67 -18.98
N ALA A 136 4.71 5.42 -19.01
CA ALA A 136 3.47 5.03 -18.34
C ALA A 136 3.55 5.14 -16.79
N VAL A 137 4.76 5.10 -16.22
CA VAL A 137 5.00 5.31 -14.78
C VAL A 137 5.35 6.76 -14.43
N ALA A 138 5.43 7.67 -15.40
CA ALA A 138 5.89 9.05 -15.17
C ALA A 138 5.02 9.80 -14.14
N TRP A 139 3.72 9.49 -14.10
CA TRP A 139 2.79 10.13 -13.17
C TRP A 139 2.91 9.59 -11.73
N TRP A 140 3.56 8.45 -11.50
CA TRP A 140 3.66 7.83 -10.17
C TRP A 140 4.42 8.68 -9.15
N ALA A 141 5.26 9.60 -9.62
CA ALA A 141 6.03 10.53 -8.78
C ALA A 141 5.51 11.97 -8.84
N GLN A 142 4.42 12.24 -9.56
CA GLN A 142 3.87 13.59 -9.68
C GLN A 142 3.08 13.96 -8.42
N ASP A 143 3.15 15.22 -8.05
CA ASP A 143 2.29 15.82 -7.03
C ASP A 143 0.79 15.80 -7.43
N VAL A 144 -0.06 16.19 -6.47
CA VAL A 144 -1.52 16.24 -6.62
C VAL A 144 -1.95 17.17 -7.75
N PRO A 145 -2.70 16.69 -8.76
CA PRO A 145 -3.35 17.57 -9.73
C PRO A 145 -4.59 18.22 -9.12
N LEU A 146 -4.47 19.48 -8.66
CA LEU A 146 -5.55 20.23 -7.98
C LEU A 146 -6.80 20.45 -8.84
N ASP A 147 -6.65 20.42 -10.16
CA ASP A 147 -7.74 20.63 -11.12
C ASP A 147 -8.56 19.37 -11.38
N SER A 148 -8.08 18.19 -11.03
CA SER A 148 -8.80 16.93 -11.18
C SER A 148 -8.63 16.03 -9.95
N GLN A 149 -9.51 16.26 -8.96
CA GLN A 149 -9.59 15.49 -7.73
C GLN A 149 -10.96 14.85 -7.55
N TRP A 150 -10.96 13.55 -7.28
CA TRP A 150 -12.15 12.73 -7.19
C TRP A 150 -12.18 11.98 -5.86
N CYS A 151 -13.26 12.17 -5.11
CA CYS A 151 -13.55 11.40 -3.92
C CYS A 151 -14.52 10.28 -4.27
N VAL A 152 -14.12 9.05 -3.94
CA VAL A 152 -14.83 7.83 -4.31
C VAL A 152 -15.55 7.27 -3.07
N ARG A 153 -16.81 6.87 -3.23
CA ARG A 153 -17.68 6.41 -2.15
C ARG A 153 -18.37 5.12 -2.55
N TRP A 154 -18.36 4.12 -1.67
CA TRP A 154 -19.04 2.82 -1.87
C TRP A 154 -20.48 2.80 -1.35
N ARG A 155 -21.05 3.97 -1.07
CA ARG A 155 -22.43 4.14 -0.66
C ARG A 155 -22.98 5.39 -1.33
N GLU A 156 -24.22 5.29 -1.79
CA GLU A 156 -24.96 6.42 -2.35
C GLU A 156 -25.10 7.55 -1.32
N GLY A 157 -24.94 8.79 -1.79
CA GLY A 157 -25.18 9.98 -0.98
C GLY A 157 -24.22 11.11 -1.31
N ALA A 158 -24.54 12.31 -0.84
CA ALA A 158 -23.64 13.45 -0.96
C ALA A 158 -22.40 13.27 -0.07
N ILE A 159 -21.28 13.86 -0.48
CA ILE A 159 -20.12 14.00 0.39
C ILE A 159 -20.41 15.05 1.45
N ALA A 160 -20.12 14.71 2.69
CA ALA A 160 -20.07 15.64 3.80
C ALA A 160 -18.59 15.97 4.11
N PHE A 161 -18.30 17.25 4.28
CA PHE A 161 -17.00 17.72 4.78
C PHE A 161 -17.15 18.04 6.28
N PRO A 162 -16.71 17.13 7.18
CA PRO A 162 -16.75 17.45 8.60
C PRO A 162 -15.76 18.57 8.91
N ARG A 163 -15.99 19.27 10.02
CA ARG A 163 -15.06 20.29 10.52
C ARG A 163 -13.73 19.63 10.91
N VAL A 164 -12.70 19.85 10.10
CA VAL A 164 -11.40 19.20 10.19
C VAL A 164 -10.79 19.35 11.58
N SER A 165 -10.81 20.56 12.14
CA SER A 165 -10.22 20.83 13.45
C SER A 165 -10.84 19.97 14.57
N ARG A 166 -12.16 19.74 14.51
CA ARG A 166 -12.88 18.91 15.49
C ARG A 166 -12.60 17.43 15.26
N THR A 167 -12.61 16.99 14.00
CA THR A 167 -12.31 15.60 13.65
C THR A 167 -10.92 15.21 14.13
N LEU A 168 -9.91 16.04 13.84
CA LEU A 168 -8.52 15.79 14.22
C LEU A 168 -8.31 15.88 15.74
N SER A 169 -8.96 16.81 16.45
CA SER A 169 -8.85 16.88 17.90
C SER A 169 -9.43 15.63 18.58
N THR A 170 -10.62 15.21 18.18
CA THR A 170 -11.27 14.01 18.73
C THR A 170 -10.50 12.74 18.38
N TRP A 171 -9.93 12.64 17.17
CA TRP A 171 -9.08 11.52 16.80
C TRP A 171 -7.81 11.45 17.66
N ARG A 172 -7.11 12.59 17.83
CA ARG A 172 -5.90 12.65 18.65
C ARG A 172 -6.16 12.27 20.11
N GLU A 173 -7.26 12.75 20.68
CA GLU A 173 -7.69 12.40 22.04
C GLU A 173 -7.89 10.88 22.18
N LYS A 174 -8.56 10.23 21.22
CA LYS A 174 -8.77 8.78 21.23
C LYS A 174 -7.46 7.99 21.20
N ILE A 175 -6.48 8.40 20.38
CA ILE A 175 -5.17 7.74 20.35
C ILE A 175 -4.48 7.87 21.70
N HIS A 176 -4.43 9.08 22.28
CA HIS A 176 -3.81 9.26 23.60
C HIS A 176 -4.49 8.42 24.69
N GLU A 177 -5.83 8.37 24.71
CA GLU A 177 -6.59 7.55 25.64
C GLU A 177 -6.31 6.05 25.45
N LEU A 178 -6.24 5.59 24.20
CA LEU A 178 -5.94 4.21 23.86
C LEU A 178 -4.52 3.81 24.27
N GLU A 179 -3.52 4.61 23.92
CA GLU A 179 -2.12 4.41 24.31
C GLU A 179 -1.97 4.35 25.83
N THR A 180 -2.54 5.33 26.54
CA THR A 180 -2.50 5.37 28.01
C THR A 180 -3.14 4.12 28.63
N ARG A 181 -4.26 3.66 28.06
CA ARG A 181 -4.98 2.48 28.54
C ARG A 181 -4.22 1.17 28.30
N LEU A 182 -3.48 1.06 27.19
CA LEU A 182 -2.76 -0.15 26.81
C LEU A 182 -1.35 -0.22 27.41
N MET A 183 -0.74 0.92 27.71
CA MET A 183 0.61 1.02 28.25
C MET A 183 0.79 0.13 29.50
N GLY A 184 1.82 -0.72 29.46
CA GLY A 184 2.17 -1.62 30.56
C GLY A 184 1.20 -2.79 30.80
N THR A 185 0.13 -2.93 30.00
CA THR A 185 -0.85 -4.02 30.17
C THR A 185 -0.39 -5.34 29.56
N GLY A 186 0.50 -5.29 28.55
CA GLY A 186 0.92 -6.45 27.76
C GLY A 186 -0.22 -7.08 26.92
N ARG A 187 -1.38 -6.44 26.84
CA ARG A 187 -2.51 -6.93 26.04
C ARG A 187 -2.28 -6.65 24.56
N GLU A 188 -2.63 -7.60 23.73
CA GLU A 188 -2.70 -7.39 22.27
C GLU A 188 -3.91 -6.52 21.91
N TYR A 189 -3.71 -5.60 20.96
CA TYR A 189 -4.73 -4.75 20.37
C TYR A 189 -4.60 -4.82 18.85
N ASN A 190 -5.68 -5.18 18.16
CA ASN A 190 -5.64 -5.59 16.76
C ASN A 190 -6.60 -4.80 15.84
N ASP A 191 -7.17 -3.69 16.30
CA ASP A 191 -8.27 -3.02 15.57
C ASP A 191 -7.83 -1.83 14.71
N GLU A 192 -6.77 -1.10 15.09
CA GLU A 192 -6.32 0.12 14.38
C GLU A 192 -4.86 -0.02 13.92
N TRP A 193 -4.63 -0.70 12.80
CA TRP A 193 -3.30 -1.00 12.25
C TRP A 193 -2.79 0.01 11.21
N TRP A 194 -3.61 1.01 10.84
CA TRP A 194 -3.28 2.01 9.83
C TRP A 194 -2.58 3.24 10.41
N SER A 195 -1.91 3.99 9.53
CA SER A 195 -1.20 5.23 9.85
C SER A 195 -1.78 6.45 9.14
N THR A 196 -2.89 6.30 8.42
CA THR A 196 -3.56 7.39 7.69
C THR A 196 -4.18 8.43 8.61
N PRO A 197 -4.50 9.62 8.08
CA PRO A 197 -5.48 10.49 8.72
C PRO A 197 -6.83 9.79 8.92
N PRO A 198 -7.71 10.32 9.79
CA PRO A 198 -9.00 9.72 10.06
C PRO A 198 -9.84 9.58 8.79
N PHE A 199 -10.37 8.38 8.50
CA PHE A 199 -11.24 8.09 7.34
C PHE A 199 -12.51 8.93 7.25
N SER A 200 -12.87 9.65 8.31
CA SER A 200 -13.98 10.62 8.28
C SER A 200 -13.64 11.91 7.54
N LEU A 201 -12.36 12.23 7.36
CA LEU A 201 -11.89 13.33 6.51
C LEU A 201 -12.08 12.98 5.04
N CYS A 202 -12.10 14.01 4.19
CA CYS A 202 -12.16 13.79 2.75
C CYS A 202 -10.81 13.28 2.23
N ALA A 203 -10.85 12.12 1.57
CA ALA A 203 -9.76 11.61 0.76
C ALA A 203 -10.15 11.66 -0.73
N SER A 204 -9.20 12.01 -1.59
CA SER A 204 -9.38 12.02 -3.04
C SER A 204 -8.17 11.50 -3.79
N THR A 205 -8.37 11.14 -5.05
CA THR A 205 -7.33 10.71 -5.97
C THR A 205 -7.45 11.48 -7.29
N ARG A 206 -6.41 11.38 -8.13
CA ARG A 206 -6.46 11.96 -9.48
C ARG A 206 -7.41 11.20 -10.41
N GLU A 207 -7.74 11.86 -11.52
CA GLU A 207 -8.28 11.17 -12.70
C GLU A 207 -7.15 10.52 -13.50
N LEU A 208 -7.34 9.27 -13.90
CA LEU A 208 -6.43 8.52 -14.73
C LEU A 208 -6.64 8.84 -16.22
N PRO A 209 -5.67 8.54 -17.11
CA PRO A 209 -5.79 8.79 -18.56
C PRO A 209 -7.01 8.16 -19.25
N ASN A 210 -7.60 7.13 -18.65
CA ASN A 210 -8.82 6.48 -19.14
C ASN A 210 -10.11 7.18 -18.67
N GLY A 211 -10.02 8.34 -18.01
CA GLY A 211 -11.15 9.12 -17.51
C GLY A 211 -11.76 8.62 -16.20
N THR A 212 -11.12 7.66 -15.52
CA THR A 212 -11.62 7.09 -14.26
C THR A 212 -10.81 7.58 -13.06
N PRO A 213 -11.42 7.82 -11.88
CA PRO A 213 -10.66 8.10 -10.66
C PRO A 213 -9.70 6.96 -10.29
N ALA A 214 -8.49 7.28 -9.85
CA ALA A 214 -7.51 6.27 -9.44
C ALA A 214 -8.00 5.47 -8.21
N GLY A 215 -8.78 6.10 -7.34
CA GLY A 215 -9.41 5.48 -6.16
C GLY A 215 -10.45 4.40 -6.48
N LEU A 216 -10.72 4.09 -7.76
CA LEU A 216 -11.48 2.90 -8.15
C LEU A 216 -10.61 1.64 -8.27
N HIS A 217 -9.30 1.78 -8.48
CA HIS A 217 -8.41 0.69 -8.93
C HIS A 217 -7.25 0.39 -7.97
N GLY A 218 -7.21 1.02 -6.79
CA GLY A 218 -6.08 0.94 -5.86
C GLY A 218 -6.53 1.07 -4.41
N VAL A 219 -7.54 0.29 -4.03
CA VAL A 219 -8.10 0.29 -2.68
C VAL A 219 -7.59 -0.93 -1.93
N GLU A 220 -6.90 -0.72 -0.82
CA GLU A 220 -6.52 -1.78 0.11
C GLU A 220 -7.80 -2.47 0.65
N ASP A 221 -7.75 -3.79 0.86
CA ASP A 221 -8.81 -4.58 1.52
C ASP A 221 -10.18 -4.56 0.85
N THR A 222 -10.20 -4.52 -0.48
CA THR A 222 -11.46 -4.44 -1.23
C THR A 222 -12.22 -5.78 -1.22
N SER A 223 -13.34 -5.81 -0.51
CA SER A 223 -14.49 -6.72 -0.78
C SER A 223 -15.72 -5.92 -1.24
N GLY A 224 -15.47 -4.70 -1.74
CA GLY A 224 -16.45 -3.64 -1.93
C GLY A 224 -17.62 -3.99 -2.84
N PRO A 225 -18.74 -3.27 -2.70
CA PRO A 225 -19.94 -3.47 -3.53
C PRO A 225 -19.64 -3.23 -5.02
N GLU A 226 -20.47 -3.82 -5.90
CA GLU A 226 -20.34 -3.71 -7.36
C GLU A 226 -20.41 -2.26 -7.90
N ASN A 227 -20.85 -1.29 -7.10
CA ASN A 227 -21.11 0.08 -7.53
C ASN A 227 -20.36 1.12 -6.67
N ALA A 228 -19.97 2.17 -7.37
CA ALA A 228 -19.18 3.30 -6.93
C ALA A 228 -19.95 4.62 -7.09
N TRP A 229 -19.65 5.62 -6.27
CA TRP A 229 -20.03 7.01 -6.55
C TRP A 229 -18.78 7.88 -6.49
N ALA A 230 -18.42 8.44 -7.63
CA ALA A 230 -17.30 9.37 -7.78
C ALA A 230 -17.82 10.81 -7.77
N HIS A 231 -17.30 11.60 -6.83
CA HIS A 231 -17.62 13.02 -6.71
C HIS A 231 -16.38 13.84 -7.02
N ARG A 232 -16.50 14.80 -7.93
CA ARG A 232 -15.44 15.76 -8.16
C ARG A 232 -15.42 16.77 -7.03
N ILE A 233 -14.25 16.94 -6.43
CA ILE A 233 -14.00 17.96 -5.42
C ILE A 233 -13.12 19.06 -6.01
N ILE A 234 -13.26 20.26 -5.46
CA ILE A 234 -12.44 21.43 -5.79
C ILE A 234 -11.72 21.84 -4.51
N PRO A 235 -10.43 21.52 -4.39
CA PRO A 235 -9.58 22.03 -3.32
C PRO A 235 -9.20 23.51 -3.55
N PRO A 236 -8.68 24.20 -2.51
CA PRO A 236 -8.10 25.54 -2.69
C PRO A 236 -6.93 25.51 -3.68
N ALA A 237 -6.90 26.46 -4.61
CA ALA A 237 -5.82 26.56 -5.60
C ALA A 237 -4.44 26.85 -4.98
N ASP A 238 -4.42 27.41 -3.76
CA ASP A 238 -3.24 27.75 -2.96
C ASP A 238 -2.98 26.75 -1.83
N ALA A 239 -3.58 25.56 -1.87
CA ALA A 239 -3.42 24.53 -0.84
C ALA A 239 -1.95 24.15 -0.65
N ARG A 240 -1.47 24.17 0.60
CA ARG A 240 -0.14 23.69 0.96
C ARG A 240 -0.20 22.19 1.15
N ILE A 241 0.45 21.43 0.28
CA ILE A 241 0.38 19.96 0.30
C ILE A 241 1.74 19.40 0.69
N PHE A 242 1.76 18.46 1.64
CA PHE A 242 2.92 17.62 1.89
C PHE A 242 2.83 16.34 1.08
N THR A 243 3.78 16.09 0.18
CA THR A 243 3.83 14.87 -0.63
C THR A 243 4.76 13.83 0.00
N ILE A 244 4.21 12.67 0.35
CA ILE A 244 4.95 11.47 0.71
C ILE A 244 5.42 10.82 -0.61
N SER A 245 6.65 11.16 -1.01
CA SER A 245 7.28 10.66 -2.24
C SER A 245 8.11 9.38 -2.05
N GLY A 246 8.27 8.93 -0.81
CA GLY A 246 9.13 7.82 -0.42
C GLY A 246 9.34 7.77 1.09
N ALA A 247 10.24 6.87 1.52
CA ALA A 247 10.47 6.60 2.93
C ALA A 247 11.08 7.79 3.68
N GLU A 248 11.94 8.59 3.04
CA GLU A 248 12.51 9.79 3.64
C GLU A 248 11.45 10.87 3.92
N ALA A 249 10.52 11.09 2.99
CA ALA A 249 9.43 12.04 3.19
C ALA A 249 8.47 11.58 4.31
N TRP A 250 8.23 10.26 4.39
CA TRP A 250 7.47 9.68 5.49
C TRP A 250 8.18 9.86 6.84
N ALA A 251 9.49 9.59 6.90
CA ALA A 251 10.31 9.80 8.09
C ALA A 251 10.30 11.27 8.53
N GLU A 252 10.44 12.21 7.58
CA GLU A 252 10.39 13.65 7.87
C GLU A 252 9.04 14.04 8.51
N LEU A 253 7.93 13.59 7.93
CA LEU A 253 6.60 13.92 8.43
C LEU A 253 6.37 13.37 9.85
N CYS A 254 6.74 12.11 10.07
CA CYS A 254 6.63 11.45 11.38
C CYS A 254 7.56 12.08 12.43
N GLY A 255 8.81 12.37 12.08
CA GLY A 255 9.78 12.97 13.00
C GLY A 255 9.46 14.43 13.34
N ARG A 256 8.85 15.18 12.40
CA ARG A 256 8.47 16.57 12.62
C ARG A 256 7.19 16.71 13.46
N PHE A 257 6.25 15.78 13.32
CA PHE A 257 4.97 15.81 14.03
C PHE A 257 4.67 14.46 14.68
N PRO A 258 5.47 14.00 15.66
CA PRO A 258 5.29 12.65 16.19
C PRO A 258 4.03 12.53 17.06
N LEU A 259 3.26 11.48 16.82
CA LEU A 259 2.23 10.95 17.71
C LEU A 259 2.58 9.50 18.01
N GLU A 260 2.87 9.19 19.27
CA GLU A 260 3.22 7.83 19.66
C GLU A 260 2.01 6.90 19.62
N VAL A 261 2.21 5.71 19.04
CA VAL A 261 1.22 4.63 18.89
C VAL A 261 1.84 3.27 19.24
N THR A 262 2.86 3.28 20.10
CA THR A 262 3.64 2.08 20.43
C THR A 262 2.76 1.01 21.06
N ALA A 263 1.99 1.35 22.10
CA ALA A 263 1.26 0.35 22.88
C ALA A 263 0.15 -0.34 22.06
N GLN A 264 -0.51 0.39 21.16
CA GLN A 264 -1.57 -0.14 20.31
C GLN A 264 -1.05 -0.95 19.12
N ASN A 265 0.13 -0.61 18.57
CA ASN A 265 0.59 -1.18 17.30
C ASN A 265 1.79 -2.12 17.41
N GLN A 266 2.48 -2.16 18.55
CA GLN A 266 3.73 -2.94 18.69
C GLN A 266 3.60 -4.37 18.21
N ASN A 267 2.53 -5.09 18.58
CA ASN A 267 2.38 -6.50 18.20
C ASN A 267 2.19 -6.70 16.70
N GLN A 268 1.25 -5.96 16.10
CA GLN A 268 0.93 -6.09 14.68
C GLN A 268 2.09 -5.63 13.78
N TRP A 269 2.65 -4.46 14.06
CA TRP A 269 3.71 -3.89 13.24
C TRP A 269 5.03 -4.64 13.41
N GLN A 270 5.30 -5.22 14.59
CA GLN A 270 6.40 -6.16 14.76
C GLN A 270 6.19 -7.42 13.92
N GLN A 271 4.96 -7.97 13.87
CA GLN A 271 4.69 -9.14 13.03
C GLN A 271 4.86 -8.82 11.54
N THR A 272 4.36 -7.68 11.08
CA THR A 272 4.46 -7.25 9.68
C THR A 272 5.89 -6.94 9.25
N THR A 273 6.66 -6.25 10.09
CA THR A 273 7.99 -5.73 9.69
C THR A 273 9.16 -6.57 10.21
N GLY A 274 8.93 -7.40 11.23
CA GLY A 274 9.99 -8.07 11.99
C GLY A 274 10.78 -7.14 12.91
N TYR A 275 10.42 -5.85 13.00
CA TYR A 275 11.18 -4.84 13.74
C TYR A 275 10.56 -4.55 15.11
N ILE A 276 11.40 -4.38 16.12
CA ILE A 276 10.99 -3.97 17.47
C ILE A 276 11.42 -2.51 17.66
N ALA A 277 10.45 -1.62 17.80
CA ALA A 277 10.67 -0.19 17.99
C ALA A 277 9.57 0.42 18.85
N LYS A 278 9.80 1.66 19.29
CA LYS A 278 8.70 2.57 19.58
C LYS A 278 8.13 3.08 18.27
N TRP A 279 6.82 3.20 18.19
CA TRP A 279 6.14 3.49 16.94
C TRP A 279 5.48 4.85 16.97
N VAL A 280 5.69 5.63 15.91
CA VAL A 280 5.05 6.94 15.72
C VAL A 280 4.34 7.01 14.38
N ILE A 281 3.29 7.81 14.34
CA ILE A 281 2.64 8.31 13.12
C ILE A 281 2.60 9.84 13.17
N PRO A 282 2.26 10.54 12.06
CA PRO A 282 2.08 11.98 12.11
C PRO A 282 0.87 12.36 12.97
N ASP A 283 1.06 13.29 13.90
CA ASP A 283 -0.02 14.02 14.55
C ASP A 283 -0.70 14.93 13.53
N TYR A 284 -1.73 14.40 12.87
CA TYR A 284 -2.42 15.15 11.82
C TYR A 284 -3.06 16.45 12.30
N ALA A 285 -3.36 16.60 13.60
CA ALA A 285 -3.82 17.87 14.17
C ALA A 285 -2.72 18.94 14.17
N GLN A 286 -1.45 18.54 14.31
CA GLN A 286 -0.30 19.44 14.13
C GLN A 286 0.02 19.64 12.65
N VAL A 287 -0.02 18.58 11.83
CA VAL A 287 0.20 18.67 10.38
C VAL A 287 -0.76 19.68 9.74
N ALA A 288 -2.04 19.67 10.13
CA ALA A 288 -3.07 20.58 9.63
C ALA A 288 -2.80 22.08 9.90
N GLN A 289 -1.88 22.40 10.82
CA GLN A 289 -1.46 23.79 11.07
C GLN A 289 -0.49 24.29 9.99
N HIS A 290 0.22 23.37 9.33
CA HIS A 290 1.25 23.66 8.33
C HIS A 290 0.82 23.35 6.90
N TYR A 291 -0.02 22.33 6.72
CA TYR A 291 -0.44 21.82 5.43
C TYR A 291 -1.96 21.68 5.37
N ASP A 292 -2.52 22.00 4.21
CA ASP A 292 -3.93 21.85 3.89
C ASP A 292 -4.26 20.42 3.40
N ALA A 293 -3.25 19.64 3.00
CA ALA A 293 -3.40 18.24 2.63
C ALA A 293 -2.09 17.45 2.79
N VAL A 294 -2.22 16.13 2.88
CA VAL A 294 -1.10 15.19 2.73
C VAL A 294 -1.42 14.23 1.60
N HIS A 295 -0.49 14.10 0.66
CA HIS A 295 -0.63 13.25 -0.52
C HIS A 295 0.35 12.10 -0.47
N LEU A 296 -0.12 10.88 -0.74
CA LEU A 296 0.75 9.73 -0.97
C LEU A 296 0.88 9.48 -2.46
N SER A 297 2.07 9.74 -3.03
CA SER A 297 2.33 9.38 -4.42
C SER A 297 2.38 7.86 -4.60
N VAL A 298 2.10 7.35 -5.81
CA VAL A 298 2.20 5.90 -6.11
C VAL A 298 3.62 5.39 -5.85
N ARG A 299 4.65 6.16 -6.27
CA ARG A 299 6.05 5.82 -5.99
C ARG A 299 6.32 5.78 -4.50
N GLY A 300 5.81 6.76 -3.74
CA GLY A 300 5.94 6.82 -2.29
C GLY A 300 5.32 5.61 -1.60
N TYR A 301 4.12 5.21 -2.03
CA TYR A 301 3.46 3.99 -1.56
C TYR A 301 4.33 2.76 -1.80
N LEU A 302 4.73 2.51 -3.04
CA LEU A 302 5.50 1.30 -3.43
C LEU A 302 6.84 1.20 -2.70
N ALA A 303 7.47 2.36 -2.42
CA ALA A 303 8.76 2.44 -1.74
C ALA A 303 8.67 2.27 -0.21
N THR A 304 7.51 2.55 0.39
CA THR A 304 7.40 2.82 1.85
C THR A 304 6.41 1.91 2.57
N ALA A 305 5.31 1.55 1.92
CA ALA A 305 4.23 0.81 2.56
C ALA A 305 4.70 -0.57 3.05
N GLY A 306 4.40 -0.90 4.31
CA GLY A 306 4.73 -2.19 4.90
C GLY A 306 6.19 -2.42 5.32
N ARG A 307 7.06 -1.40 5.29
CA ARG A 307 8.40 -1.46 5.89
C ARG A 307 8.53 -0.55 7.11
N ALA A 308 9.30 -0.99 8.10
CA ALA A 308 9.73 -0.11 9.18
C ALA A 308 10.63 1.00 8.62
N VAL A 309 10.31 2.26 8.93
CA VAL A 309 11.07 3.44 8.55
C VAL A 309 11.55 4.13 9.81
N PRO A 310 12.87 4.30 10.04
CA PRO A 310 13.35 5.10 11.15
C PRO A 310 12.83 6.54 11.05
N ALA A 311 12.18 7.02 12.11
CA ALA A 311 11.69 8.41 12.19
C ALA A 311 12.67 9.30 12.95
N ASP A 312 13.30 8.75 14.00
CA ASP A 312 14.42 9.33 14.75
C ASP A 312 15.26 8.20 15.37
N ASP A 313 16.14 8.53 16.34
CA ASP A 313 17.03 7.57 17.00
C ASP A 313 16.29 6.52 17.86
N ASP A 314 15.09 6.83 18.34
CA ASP A 314 14.32 6.02 19.29
C ASP A 314 13.01 5.45 18.69
N HIS A 315 12.53 6.03 17.59
CA HIS A 315 11.23 5.72 16.99
C HIS A 315 11.35 5.26 15.53
N ALA A 316 10.48 4.31 15.18
CA ALA A 316 10.17 3.95 13.80
C ALA A 316 8.73 4.34 13.46
N ALA A 317 8.44 4.42 12.17
CA ALA A 317 7.12 4.62 11.60
C ALA A 317 6.83 3.53 10.58
N LEU A 318 5.56 3.19 10.43
CA LEU A 318 5.07 2.29 9.38
C LEU A 318 4.02 3.05 8.58
N LEU A 319 4.15 3.05 7.26
CA LEU A 319 3.08 3.49 6.36
C LEU A 319 2.16 2.29 6.11
N ALA A 320 0.91 2.39 6.55
CA ALA A 320 -0.10 1.33 6.49
C ALA A 320 -1.52 1.90 6.31
N GLY A 321 -2.37 1.23 5.55
CA GLY A 321 -3.79 1.60 5.38
C GLY A 321 -4.04 2.78 4.45
N TRP A 322 -3.03 3.22 3.68
CA TRP A 322 -3.08 4.40 2.83
C TRP A 322 -2.96 4.00 1.36
N ASN A 323 -3.97 4.32 0.57
CA ASN A 323 -4.00 3.97 -0.85
C ASN A 323 -2.98 4.79 -1.67
N PRO A 324 -2.39 4.22 -2.74
CA PRO A 324 -1.53 4.97 -3.65
C PRO A 324 -2.31 6.08 -4.35
N ASP A 325 -1.65 7.22 -4.56
CA ASP A 325 -2.22 8.46 -5.10
C ASP A 325 -3.25 9.18 -4.21
N GLU A 326 -3.56 8.65 -3.04
CA GLU A 326 -4.59 9.21 -2.17
C GLU A 326 -4.10 10.45 -1.42
N THR A 327 -4.94 11.48 -1.46
CA THR A 327 -4.73 12.75 -0.79
C THR A 327 -5.76 12.92 0.30
N PHE A 328 -5.33 13.03 1.54
CA PHE A 328 -6.19 13.42 2.66
C PHE A 328 -6.17 14.93 2.84
N TRP A 329 -7.34 15.54 2.79
CA TRP A 329 -7.50 16.97 2.95
C TRP A 329 -7.69 17.34 4.43
N LEU A 330 -6.80 18.18 4.92
CA LEU A 330 -6.75 18.70 6.28
C LEU A 330 -7.29 20.14 6.35
N THR A 331 -8.22 20.48 5.46
CA THR A 331 -8.82 21.82 5.35
C THR A 331 -10.34 21.78 5.19
N ASP A 332 -11.02 22.77 5.77
CA ASP A 332 -12.47 22.94 5.65
C ASP A 332 -12.88 23.61 4.31
N LYS A 333 -11.90 23.99 3.48
CA LYS A 333 -12.11 24.80 2.27
C LYS A 333 -12.37 23.95 1.01
N LEU A 334 -12.98 22.78 1.16
CA LEU A 334 -13.35 21.91 0.04
C LEU A 334 -14.74 22.27 -0.47
N SER A 335 -14.95 22.09 -1.77
CA SER A 335 -16.26 22.17 -2.39
C SER A 335 -16.44 21.03 -3.38
N THR A 336 -17.68 20.70 -3.72
CA THR A 336 -18.01 19.72 -4.78
C THR A 336 -18.48 20.43 -6.03
N THR A 337 -18.32 19.78 -7.18
CA THR A 337 -18.85 20.26 -8.46
C THR A 337 -19.47 19.13 -9.27
N GLY A 338 -20.51 19.46 -10.03
CA GLY A 338 -21.25 18.50 -10.83
C GLY A 338 -22.12 17.54 -10.02
N THR A 339 -22.79 16.63 -10.73
CA THR A 339 -23.47 15.48 -10.12
C THR A 339 -22.48 14.33 -9.94
N PRO A 340 -22.66 13.49 -8.90
CA PRO A 340 -21.86 12.28 -8.75
C PRO A 340 -22.00 11.39 -9.99
N VAL A 341 -20.91 10.73 -10.38
CA VAL A 341 -20.91 9.73 -11.45
C VAL A 341 -20.90 8.35 -10.80
N THR A 342 -21.72 7.44 -11.31
CA THR A 342 -21.76 6.03 -10.90
C THR A 342 -20.97 5.18 -11.88
#